data_AF-A0A7V3X612-F1
#
_entry.id   AF-A0A7V3X612-F1
#
_cell.length_a   1.000
_cell.length_b   1.000
_cell.length_c   1.000
_cell.angle_alpha   90.00
_cell.angle_beta   90.00
_cell.angle_gamma   90.00
#
_symmetry.space_group_name_H-M   'P 1'
#
loop_
_entity.id
_entity.type
_entity.pdbx_description
1 polymer ?
#
loop_
_entity_poly.entity_id
_entity_poly.type
_entity_poly.pdbx_seq_one_letter_code
_entity_poly.pdbx_strand_id
1 'polypeptide(L)'
;MKHDVLLGDLLHRIGETRDQIGNAWPYHADPDTGVWETVDDGDWCGGHWVECLRIKGVLEGKPELIEEARMRTEMLRPKLEKDDQFRGHRFYYSAARMYAQTHDPAMRTLALAASYAMRAMAIPHNGAMPIGHEGQVKSTTLASRRIVAVDNV
;
A
#
# COMPACT_ATOMS: atom_id res chain seq x y z
N MET A 1 -21.80 -19.29 -4.97
CA MET A 1 -21.25 -20.53 -4.37
C MET A 1 -19.74 -20.67 -4.56
N LYS A 2 -19.19 -20.88 -5.77
CA LYS A 2 -17.73 -21.00 -5.96
C LYS A 2 -16.95 -19.72 -5.62
N HIS A 3 -17.45 -18.56 -6.01
CA HIS A 3 -16.80 -17.27 -5.73
C HIS A 3 -16.84 -16.91 -4.24
N ASP A 4 -17.88 -17.33 -3.50
CA ASP A 4 -18.00 -17.05 -2.06
C ASP A 4 -16.97 -17.84 -1.26
N VAL A 5 -16.71 -19.09 -1.66
CA VAL A 5 -15.63 -19.92 -1.07
C VAL A 5 -14.27 -19.29 -1.32
N LEU A 6 -13.97 -18.91 -2.57
CA LEU A 6 -12.69 -18.28 -2.91
C LEU A 6 -12.47 -16.95 -2.17
N LEU A 7 -13.53 -16.14 -2.01
CA LEU A 7 -13.45 -14.92 -1.21
C LEU A 7 -13.20 -15.26 0.27
N GLY A 8 -13.88 -16.27 0.81
CA GLY A 8 -13.63 -16.77 2.17
C GLY A 8 -12.18 -17.18 2.38
N ASP A 9 -11.59 -17.90 1.44
CA ASP A 9 -10.18 -18.35 1.50
C ASP A 9 -9.22 -17.15 1.48
N LEU A 10 -9.46 -16.14 0.64
CA LEU A 10 -8.67 -14.90 0.62
C LEU A 10 -8.77 -14.14 1.95
N LEU A 11 -9.97 -14.02 2.52
CA LEU A 11 -10.18 -13.37 3.81
C LEU A 11 -9.53 -14.15 4.95
N HIS A 12 -9.56 -15.48 4.89
CA HIS A 12 -8.86 -16.34 5.85
C HIS A 12 -7.34 -16.11 5.77
N ARG A 13 -6.78 -16.08 4.54
CA ARG A 13 -5.35 -15.86 4.31
C ARG A 13 -4.85 -14.51 4.84
N ILE A 14 -5.68 -13.46 4.79
CA ILE A 14 -5.37 -12.17 5.42
C ILE A 14 -5.23 -12.33 6.94
N GLY A 15 -6.08 -13.14 7.57
CA GLY A 15 -5.98 -13.47 9.00
C GLY A 15 -4.68 -14.19 9.33
N GLU A 16 -4.37 -15.27 8.61
CA GLU A 16 -3.12 -16.03 8.79
C GLU A 16 -1.88 -15.13 8.61
N THR A 17 -1.89 -14.28 7.59
CA THR A 17 -0.80 -13.32 7.34
C THR A 17 -0.63 -12.38 8.52
N ARG A 18 -1.72 -11.82 9.05
CA ARG A 18 -1.69 -10.92 10.21
C ARG A 18 -1.10 -11.61 11.44
N ASP A 19 -1.51 -12.86 11.69
CA ASP A 19 -1.02 -13.64 12.83
C ASP A 19 0.48 -13.98 12.67
N GLN A 20 0.92 -14.27 11.46
CA GLN A 20 2.32 -14.61 11.17
C GLN A 20 3.27 -13.41 11.28
N ILE A 21 2.88 -12.25 10.75
CA ILE A 21 3.78 -11.07 10.70
C ILE A 21 3.70 -10.19 11.95
N GLY A 22 2.62 -10.33 12.75
CA GLY A 22 2.34 -9.46 13.88
C GLY A 22 2.37 -7.96 13.50
N ASN A 23 3.30 -7.22 14.10
CA ASN A 23 3.44 -5.78 13.88
C ASN A 23 4.30 -5.40 12.66
N ALA A 24 4.97 -6.38 12.03
CA ALA A 24 5.77 -6.13 10.83
C ALA A 24 4.88 -5.87 9.61
N TRP A 25 5.50 -5.65 8.44
CA TRP A 25 4.82 -5.48 7.16
C TRP A 25 5.15 -6.61 6.21
N PRO A 26 4.16 -7.22 5.53
CA PRO A 26 4.41 -8.30 4.59
C PRO A 26 5.05 -7.75 3.31
N TYR A 27 6.16 -8.34 2.87
CA TYR A 27 6.87 -7.94 1.65
C TYR A 27 6.59 -8.91 0.49
N HIS A 28 7.05 -10.16 0.61
CA HIS A 28 6.65 -11.26 -0.26
C HIS A 28 6.62 -12.56 0.55
N ALA A 29 5.82 -13.54 0.10
CA ALA A 29 5.79 -14.86 0.69
C ALA A 29 6.53 -15.84 -0.21
N ASP A 30 7.26 -16.77 0.39
CA ASP A 30 7.74 -17.96 -0.29
C ASP A 30 6.53 -18.75 -0.85
N PRO A 31 6.47 -19.06 -2.16
CA PRO A 31 5.31 -19.70 -2.77
C PRO A 31 5.16 -21.18 -2.38
N ASP A 32 6.22 -21.85 -1.95
CA ASP A 32 6.21 -23.25 -1.58
C ASP A 32 5.86 -23.43 -0.10
N THR A 33 6.39 -22.56 0.77
CA THR A 33 6.20 -22.65 2.24
C THR A 33 5.13 -21.70 2.78
N GLY A 34 4.77 -20.67 2.01
CA GLY A 34 3.83 -19.63 2.44
C GLY A 34 4.39 -18.69 3.51
N VAL A 35 5.69 -18.78 3.82
CA VAL A 35 6.35 -17.95 4.85
C VAL A 35 6.60 -16.54 4.33
N TRP A 36 6.14 -15.53 5.08
CA TRP A 36 6.36 -14.13 4.74
C TRP A 36 7.76 -13.66 5.10
N GLU A 37 8.45 -13.09 4.12
CA GLU A 37 9.50 -12.11 4.36
C GLU A 37 8.85 -10.76 4.69
N THR A 38 9.36 -10.07 5.71
CA THR A 38 8.81 -8.81 6.19
C THR A 38 9.78 -7.64 6.08
N VAL A 39 9.22 -6.43 6.18
CA VAL A 39 9.93 -5.15 6.29
C VAL A 39 9.37 -4.34 7.45
N ASP A 40 10.16 -3.42 7.99
CA ASP A 40 9.79 -2.67 9.20
C ASP A 40 8.92 -1.43 8.90
N ASP A 41 9.00 -0.91 7.68
CA ASP A 41 8.47 0.42 7.33
C ASP A 41 7.42 0.40 6.20
N GLY A 42 6.95 -0.79 5.84
CA GLY A 42 5.99 -1.05 4.77
C GLY A 42 6.58 -1.07 3.35
N ASP A 43 7.79 -0.55 3.13
CA ASP A 43 8.41 -0.43 1.79
C ASP A 43 7.39 0.12 0.73
N TRP A 44 7.53 -0.18 -0.56
CA TRP A 44 6.52 0.13 -1.58
C TRP A 44 5.18 -0.53 -1.28
N CYS A 45 5.15 -1.80 -0.84
CA CYS A 45 3.94 -2.60 -0.79
C CYS A 45 2.98 -2.27 0.36
N GLY A 46 3.38 -1.46 1.35
CA GLY A 46 2.62 -1.26 2.60
C GLY A 46 1.17 -0.80 2.41
N GLY A 47 0.88 -0.03 1.36
CA GLY A 47 -0.50 0.36 1.02
C GLY A 47 -1.41 -0.83 0.70
N HIS A 48 -0.89 -1.91 0.11
CA HIS A 48 -1.66 -3.11 -0.19
C HIS A 48 -2.08 -3.84 1.09
N TRP A 49 -1.17 -3.93 2.08
CA TRP A 49 -1.49 -4.56 3.36
C TRP A 49 -2.59 -3.79 4.10
N VAL A 50 -2.51 -2.45 4.10
CA VAL A 50 -3.58 -1.60 4.63
C VAL A 50 -4.92 -1.89 3.95
N GLU A 51 -4.95 -2.00 2.62
CA GLU A 51 -6.19 -2.29 1.90
C GLU A 51 -6.73 -3.69 2.21
N CYS A 52 -5.87 -4.71 2.37
CA CYS A 52 -6.28 -6.05 2.80
C CYS A 52 -6.99 -6.01 4.16
N LEU A 53 -6.41 -5.32 5.15
CA LEU A 53 -7.03 -5.14 6.46
C LEU A 53 -8.37 -4.41 6.36
N ARG A 54 -8.44 -3.33 5.55
CA ARG A 54 -9.67 -2.58 5.34
C ARG A 54 -10.76 -3.43 4.69
N ILE A 55 -10.44 -4.15 3.62
CA ILE A 55 -11.38 -5.02 2.90
C ILE A 55 -11.94 -6.09 3.85
N LYS A 56 -11.07 -6.79 4.59
CA LYS A 56 -11.51 -7.80 5.57
C LYS A 56 -12.37 -7.17 6.67
N GLY A 57 -11.95 -6.02 7.20
CA GLY A 57 -12.69 -5.26 8.20
C GLY A 57 -14.11 -4.91 7.76
N VAL A 58 -14.28 -4.44 6.53
CA VAL A 58 -15.60 -4.10 5.97
C VAL A 58 -16.45 -5.35 5.76
N LEU A 59 -15.89 -6.36 5.10
CA LEU A 59 -16.66 -7.55 4.70
C LEU A 59 -17.05 -8.44 5.88
N GLU A 60 -16.25 -8.47 6.95
CA GLU A 60 -16.53 -9.25 8.16
C GLU A 60 -17.14 -8.42 9.30
N GLY A 61 -17.35 -7.11 9.11
CA GLY A 61 -17.89 -6.23 10.14
C GLY A 61 -16.97 -6.06 11.36
N LYS A 62 -15.65 -6.01 11.13
CA LYS A 62 -14.59 -5.94 12.15
C LYS A 62 -13.98 -4.53 12.24
N PRO A 63 -14.52 -3.64 13.11
CA PRO A 63 -14.04 -2.27 13.22
C PRO A 63 -12.58 -2.17 13.68
N GLU A 64 -12.07 -3.14 14.43
CA GLU A 64 -10.69 -3.21 14.88
C GLU A 64 -9.69 -3.32 13.71
N LEU A 65 -10.07 -4.01 12.62
CA LEU A 65 -9.23 -4.10 11.42
C LEU A 65 -9.22 -2.80 10.62
N ILE A 66 -10.33 -2.05 10.65
CA ILE A 66 -10.41 -0.71 10.07
C ILE A 66 -9.51 0.25 10.84
N GLU A 67 -9.53 0.20 12.17
CA GLU A 67 -8.66 1.03 13.00
C GLU A 67 -7.19 0.66 12.84
N GLU A 68 -6.85 -0.62 12.76
CA GLU A 68 -5.47 -1.04 12.43
C GLU A 68 -5.02 -0.52 11.06
N ALA A 69 -5.87 -0.64 10.04
CA ALA A 69 -5.60 -0.09 8.72
C ALA A 69 -5.39 1.44 8.76
N ARG A 70 -6.18 2.16 9.57
CA ARG A 70 -6.01 3.61 9.78
C ARG A 70 -4.68 3.93 10.47
N MET A 71 -4.34 3.24 11.55
CA MET A 71 -3.05 3.42 12.26
C MET A 71 -1.85 3.13 11.35
N ARG A 72 -1.91 2.04 10.58
CA ARG A 72 -0.88 1.68 9.61
C ARG A 72 -0.77 2.71 8.48
N THR A 73 -1.88 3.30 8.03
CA THR A 73 -1.86 4.43 7.08
C THR A 73 -1.05 5.61 7.63
N GLU A 74 -1.21 5.93 8.91
CA GLU A 74 -0.44 6.99 9.57
C GLU A 74 1.05 6.63 9.70
N MET A 75 1.39 5.36 9.96
CA MET A 75 2.79 4.90 9.95
C MET A 75 3.47 5.07 8.58
N LEU A 76 2.70 5.04 7.48
CA LEU A 76 3.20 5.29 6.14
C LEU A 76 3.39 6.78 5.83
N ARG A 77 2.89 7.71 6.66
CA ARG A 77 2.97 9.15 6.42
C ARG A 77 4.37 9.67 6.06
N PRO A 78 5.48 9.23 6.68
CA PRO A 78 6.82 9.68 6.29
C PRO A 78 7.18 9.39 4.82
N LYS A 79 6.52 8.42 4.18
CA LYS A 79 6.69 8.08 2.76
C LYS A 79 6.04 9.10 1.82
N LEU A 80 5.20 10.01 2.34
CA LEU A 80 4.61 11.09 1.56
C LEU A 80 5.69 12.00 0.95
N GLU A 81 6.76 12.25 1.69
CA GLU A 81 7.80 13.20 1.31
C GLU A 81 8.84 12.61 0.34
N LYS A 82 8.99 11.27 0.33
CA LYS A 82 10.01 10.58 -0.48
C LYS A 82 9.80 10.85 -1.95
N ASP A 83 10.85 11.22 -2.67
CA ASP A 83 10.91 11.28 -4.13
C ASP A 83 10.76 9.89 -4.78
N ASP A 84 9.60 9.27 -4.63
CA ASP A 84 9.25 7.96 -5.17
C ASP A 84 7.91 7.98 -5.93
N GLN A 85 7.79 7.17 -6.98
CA GLN A 85 6.53 6.93 -7.68
C GLN A 85 5.54 6.12 -6.83
N PHE A 86 6.03 5.39 -5.83
CA PHE A 86 5.25 4.44 -5.06
C PHE A 86 4.26 5.11 -4.10
N ARG A 87 4.50 6.37 -3.71
CA ARG A 87 3.58 7.13 -2.86
C ARG A 87 2.17 7.22 -3.46
N GLY A 88 2.05 7.25 -4.79
CA GLY A 88 0.75 7.27 -5.46
C GLY A 88 -0.10 6.07 -5.09
N HIS A 89 0.37 4.85 -5.40
CA HIS A 89 -0.39 3.65 -5.08
C HIS A 89 -0.46 3.41 -3.56
N ARG A 90 0.61 3.72 -2.81
CA ARG A 90 0.69 3.54 -1.35
C ARG A 90 -0.41 4.33 -0.64
N PHE A 91 -0.63 5.60 -1.00
CA PHE A 91 -1.67 6.44 -0.41
C PHE A 91 -3.03 6.32 -1.09
N TYR A 92 -3.09 5.81 -2.33
CA TYR A 92 -4.35 5.37 -2.91
C TYR A 92 -4.93 4.22 -2.10
N TYR A 93 -4.22 3.10 -1.99
CA TYR A 93 -4.69 1.90 -1.29
C TYR A 93 -4.80 2.04 0.23
N SER A 94 -4.11 3.01 0.83
CA SER A 94 -4.31 3.35 2.25
C SER A 94 -5.32 4.49 2.42
N ALA A 95 -4.86 5.74 2.38
CA ALA A 95 -5.65 6.92 2.74
C ALA A 95 -6.90 7.14 1.86
N ALA A 96 -6.80 7.01 0.52
CA ALA A 96 -7.94 7.31 -0.35
C ALA A 96 -9.08 6.27 -0.19
N ARG A 97 -8.72 4.98 -0.15
CA ARG A 97 -9.67 3.89 0.09
C ARG A 97 -10.27 3.96 1.50
N MET A 98 -9.47 4.33 2.49
CA MET A 98 -9.96 4.55 3.85
C MET A 98 -10.99 5.69 3.90
N TYR A 99 -10.69 6.85 3.30
CA TYR A 99 -11.64 7.97 3.25
C TYR A 99 -12.95 7.58 2.56
N ALA A 100 -12.89 6.84 1.45
CA ALA A 100 -14.08 6.37 0.75
C ALA A 100 -14.98 5.47 1.63
N GLN A 101 -14.40 4.80 2.63
CA GLN A 101 -15.12 3.93 3.56
C GLN A 101 -15.62 4.65 4.81
N THR A 102 -14.77 5.49 5.42
CA THR A 102 -15.01 6.05 6.77
C THR A 102 -15.43 7.51 6.74
N HIS A 103 -15.27 8.20 5.61
CA HIS A 103 -15.40 9.64 5.47
C HIS A 103 -14.48 10.46 6.40
N ASP A 104 -13.38 9.87 6.89
CA ASP A 104 -12.40 10.56 7.73
C ASP A 104 -11.69 11.69 6.95
N PRO A 105 -11.86 12.97 7.35
CA PRO A 105 -11.25 14.10 6.67
C PRO A 105 -9.71 14.10 6.74
N ALA A 106 -9.10 13.48 7.75
CA ALA A 106 -7.65 13.33 7.84
C ALA A 106 -7.13 12.42 6.70
N MET A 107 -7.83 11.33 6.42
CA MET A 107 -7.51 10.41 5.33
C MET A 107 -7.68 11.09 3.97
N ARG A 108 -8.73 11.90 3.79
CA ARG A 108 -8.89 12.73 2.58
C ARG A 108 -7.71 13.67 2.37
N THR A 109 -7.28 14.33 3.43
CA THR A 109 -6.18 15.30 3.40
C THR A 109 -4.88 14.62 2.98
N LEU A 110 -4.57 13.47 3.58
CA LEU A 110 -3.39 12.69 3.24
C LEU A 110 -3.41 12.17 1.79
N ALA A 111 -4.55 11.66 1.33
CA ALA A 111 -4.73 11.19 -0.05
C ALA A 111 -4.52 12.31 -1.09
N LEU A 112 -5.06 13.50 -0.83
CA LEU A 112 -4.87 14.66 -1.69
C LEU A 112 -3.42 15.13 -1.69
N ALA A 113 -2.77 15.19 -0.52
CA ALA A 113 -1.36 15.56 -0.42
C ALA A 113 -0.49 14.62 -1.26
N ALA A 114 -0.70 13.30 -1.17
CA ALA A 114 -0.01 12.32 -2.00
C ALA A 114 -0.27 12.52 -3.49
N SER A 115 -1.51 12.84 -3.86
CA SER A 115 -1.88 13.10 -5.26
C SER A 115 -1.18 14.34 -5.82
N TYR A 116 -1.10 15.42 -5.04
CA TYR A 116 -0.35 16.62 -5.43
C TYR A 116 1.16 16.37 -5.53
N ALA A 117 1.72 15.63 -4.57
CA ALA A 117 3.13 15.26 -4.58
C ALA A 117 3.48 14.40 -5.81
N MET A 118 2.64 13.41 -6.14
CA MET A 118 2.75 12.63 -7.38
C MET A 118 2.71 13.53 -8.61
N ARG A 119 1.68 14.38 -8.73
CA ARG A 119 1.57 15.30 -9.87
C ARG A 119 2.81 16.19 -10.02
N ALA A 120 3.42 16.62 -8.92
CA ALA A 120 4.61 17.47 -8.95
C ALA A 120 5.88 16.74 -9.45
N MET A 121 5.89 15.40 -9.47
CA MET A 121 7.01 14.62 -10.02
C MET A 121 6.97 14.47 -11.54
N ALA A 122 5.83 14.73 -12.19
CA ALA A 122 5.68 14.54 -13.62
C ALA A 122 6.77 15.29 -14.41
N ILE A 123 7.42 14.60 -15.33
CA ILE A 123 8.47 15.17 -16.17
C ILE A 123 7.84 16.23 -17.09
N PRO A 124 8.23 17.52 -17.00
CA PRO A 124 7.52 18.59 -17.72
C PRO A 124 7.49 18.42 -19.24
N HIS A 125 8.51 17.79 -19.81
CA HIS A 125 8.66 17.65 -21.26
C HIS A 125 7.70 16.61 -21.88
N ASN A 126 7.36 15.54 -21.16
CA ASN A 126 6.58 14.43 -21.72
C ASN A 126 5.43 13.95 -20.81
N GLY A 127 5.26 14.57 -19.64
CA GLY A 127 4.22 14.22 -18.66
C GLY A 127 4.41 12.85 -18.00
N ALA A 128 5.49 12.13 -18.30
CA ALA A 128 5.72 10.81 -17.74
C ALA A 128 6.07 10.89 -16.25
N MET A 129 5.63 9.88 -15.50
CA MET A 129 5.92 9.77 -14.07
C MET A 129 7.25 9.06 -13.87
N PRO A 130 8.28 9.71 -13.31
CA PRO A 130 9.55 9.07 -13.06
C PRO A 130 9.49 8.15 -11.84
N ILE A 131 10.44 7.21 -11.76
CA ILE A 131 10.62 6.37 -10.55
C ILE A 131 10.93 7.24 -9.32
N GLY A 132 11.70 8.32 -9.51
CA GLY A 132 12.15 9.22 -8.45
C GLY A 132 13.51 8.80 -7.85
N HIS A 133 14.16 9.69 -7.10
CA HIS A 133 15.48 9.44 -6.51
C HIS A 133 15.47 8.61 -5.22
N GLU A 134 14.30 8.44 -4.61
CA GLU A 134 14.14 7.74 -3.33
C GLU A 134 13.23 6.52 -3.47
N GLY A 135 13.17 5.95 -4.68
CA GLY A 135 12.45 4.72 -4.98
C GLY A 135 12.80 3.62 -3.98
N GLN A 136 11.79 3.09 -3.30
CA GLN A 136 11.98 2.03 -2.31
C GLN A 136 11.46 0.72 -2.85
N VAL A 137 12.37 -0.20 -3.12
CA VAL A 137 12.06 -1.60 -3.33
C VAL A 137 13.26 -2.36 -2.79
N LYS A 138 13.10 -3.14 -1.72
CA LYS A 138 14.18 -3.90 -1.08
C LYS A 138 15.10 -4.66 -2.07
N SER A 139 14.56 -5.15 -3.19
CA SER A 139 15.27 -5.92 -4.20
C SER A 139 15.92 -5.11 -5.35
N THR A 140 15.80 -3.78 -5.40
CA THR A 140 16.42 -2.98 -6.48
C THR A 140 16.95 -1.62 -6.00
N THR A 141 18.01 -1.15 -6.67
CA THR A 141 18.61 0.17 -6.45
C THR A 141 18.22 1.18 -7.54
N LEU A 142 17.20 0.87 -8.35
CA LEU A 142 16.78 1.72 -9.45
C LEU A 142 16.14 3.02 -8.93
N ALA A 143 16.88 4.13 -9.03
CA ALA A 143 16.44 5.43 -8.55
C ALA A 143 16.90 6.54 -9.51
N SER A 144 15.95 7.22 -10.15
CA SER A 144 16.23 8.36 -11.02
C SER A 144 14.95 9.11 -11.40
N ARG A 145 15.06 10.44 -11.55
CA ARG A 145 14.03 11.23 -12.26
C ARG A 145 14.11 11.17 -13.79
N ARG A 146 15.11 10.48 -14.34
CA ARG A 146 15.30 10.29 -15.79
C ARG A 146 14.82 8.92 -16.28
N ILE A 147 14.40 8.05 -15.36
CA ILE A 147 13.95 6.71 -15.64
C ILE A 147 12.47 6.64 -15.31
N VAL A 148 11.72 6.07 -16.23
CA VAL A 148 10.29 5.76 -16.06
C VAL A 148 10.16 4.25 -16.06
N ALA A 149 9.38 3.70 -15.15
CA ALA A 149 9.00 2.30 -15.21
C ALA A 149 7.86 2.16 -16.22
N VAL A 150 8.04 1.29 -17.20
CA VAL A 150 6.97 0.85 -18.10
C VAL A 150 6.79 -0.62 -17.84
N ASP A 151 5.68 -0.97 -17.18
CA ASP A 151 5.31 -2.36 -17.00
C ASP A 151 4.74 -2.88 -18.34
N ASN A 152 5.36 -3.90 -18.90
CA ASN A 152 4.99 -4.50 -20.18
C ASN A 152 4.23 -5.82 -19.98
N VAL A 153 3.25 -5.79 -19.08
CA VAL A 153 2.28 -6.89 -18.85
C VAL A 153 1.62 -7.36 -20.15
#